data_AF-A0A3M7C999-F1
#
_entry.id   AF-A0A3M7C999-F1
#
_cell.length_a   1.000
_cell.length_b   1.000
_cell.length_c   1.000
_cell.angle_alpha   90.00
_cell.angle_beta   90.00
_cell.angle_gamma   90.00
#
_symmetry.space_group_name_H-M   'P 1'
#
loop_
_entity.id
_entity.type
_entity.pdbx_description
1 polymer ?
#
loop_
_entity_poly.entity_id
_entity_poly.type
_entity_poly.pdbx_seq_one_letter_code
_entity_poly.pdbx_strand_id
1 'polypeptide(L)'
;MTSSAFAGVFSKAEVGLLSSTSQFECLVSSVKLYAHYSAKAAWFGTRIVLRQVSPESEPIFDFIIHLYHSCYADWEEFGNHLHISHDELKSLLDFAAMFLGNIGNFYVSKRSKSTM
;
A
#
# COMPACT_ATOMS: atom_id res chain seq x y z
N MET A 1 -12.99 -22.33 -23.49
CA MET A 1 -13.92 -21.19 -23.68
C MET A 1 -13.48 -20.09 -22.72
N THR A 2 -12.72 -19.17 -23.29
CA THR A 2 -12.28 -17.85 -22.84
C THR A 2 -12.58 -17.40 -21.40
N SER A 3 -11.52 -17.44 -20.59
CA SER A 3 -11.29 -16.55 -19.44
C SER A 3 -11.32 -15.10 -19.92
N SER A 4 -12.37 -14.34 -19.60
CA SER A 4 -12.44 -12.90 -19.89
C SER A 4 -13.02 -12.07 -18.74
N ALA A 5 -13.12 -12.63 -17.54
CA ALA A 5 -13.67 -11.91 -16.38
C ALA A 5 -12.61 -11.17 -15.55
N PHE A 6 -11.31 -11.41 -15.81
CA PHE A 6 -10.23 -10.86 -14.99
C PHE A 6 -9.71 -9.49 -15.45
N ALA A 7 -10.13 -9.01 -16.62
CA ALA A 7 -9.60 -7.77 -17.23
C ALA A 7 -10.25 -6.47 -16.74
N GLY A 8 -10.97 -6.51 -15.60
CA GLY A 8 -11.70 -5.36 -15.08
C GLY A 8 -11.10 -4.83 -13.79
N VAL A 9 -10.66 -3.57 -13.83
CA VAL A 9 -10.42 -2.70 -12.66
C VAL A 9 -9.04 -2.77 -11.99
N PHE A 10 -7.97 -2.70 -12.77
CA PHE A 10 -6.74 -2.05 -12.29
C PHE A 10 -6.52 -0.76 -13.09
N SER A 11 -7.24 0.29 -12.72
CA SER A 11 -6.90 1.63 -13.20
C SER A 11 -5.53 1.99 -12.63
N LYS A 12 -4.57 2.32 -13.48
CA LYS A 12 -3.25 2.82 -13.09
C LYS A 12 -3.42 3.83 -11.94
N ALA A 13 -2.89 3.50 -10.77
CA ALA A 13 -2.96 4.39 -9.62
C ALA A 13 -2.10 5.63 -9.92
N GLU A 14 -2.71 6.81 -9.94
CA GLU A 14 -1.97 8.06 -10.03
C GLU A 14 -1.38 8.37 -8.65
N VAL A 15 -0.06 8.42 -8.57
CA VAL A 15 0.67 8.63 -7.30
C VAL A 15 1.08 10.08 -7.21
N GLY A 16 0.47 10.81 -6.27
CA GLY A 16 0.84 12.19 -5.93
C GLY A 16 1.66 12.25 -4.64
N LEU A 17 2.80 12.94 -4.66
CA LEU A 17 3.61 13.15 -3.46
C LEU A 17 3.05 14.34 -2.66
N LEU A 18 2.75 14.12 -1.38
CA LEU A 18 2.44 15.21 -0.46
C LEU A 18 3.73 15.92 -0.03
N SER A 19 3.90 17.18 -0.42
CA SER A 19 5.02 18.01 0.04
C SER A 19 4.64 18.78 1.30
N SER A 20 5.17 18.36 2.44
CA SER A 20 4.99 19.02 3.75
C SER A 20 6.31 19.41 4.43
N THR A 21 7.43 19.30 3.70
CA THR A 21 8.78 19.46 4.26
C THR A 21 9.02 20.87 4.77
N SER A 22 8.68 21.89 3.99
CA SER A 22 8.91 23.30 4.37
C SER A 22 8.08 23.70 5.59
N GLN A 23 6.83 23.25 5.68
CA GLN A 23 5.98 23.48 6.85
C GLN A 23 6.51 22.77 8.09
N PHE A 24 7.02 21.55 7.94
CA PHE A 24 7.59 20.79 9.05
C PHE A 24 8.91 21.39 9.54
N GLU A 25 9.75 21.90 8.63
CA GLU A 25 11.04 22.52 8.97
C GLU A 25 10.87 23.78 9.82
N CYS A 26 9.85 24.59 9.55
CA CYS A 26 9.51 25.80 10.31
C CYS A 26 9.05 25.53 11.75
N LEU A 27 8.77 24.29 12.14
CA LEU A 27 8.33 23.96 13.49
C LEU A 27 9.49 23.99 14.51
N VAL A 28 9.19 24.44 15.72
CA VAL A 28 10.10 24.33 16.87
C VAL A 28 10.23 22.87 17.32
N SER A 29 11.36 22.52 17.95
CA SER A 29 11.72 21.14 18.29
C SER A 29 10.68 20.40 19.14
N SER A 30 10.02 21.08 20.08
CA SER A 30 8.96 20.49 20.91
C SER A 30 7.72 20.10 20.08
N VAL A 31 7.32 20.93 19.13
CA VAL A 31 6.19 20.67 18.23
C VAL A 31 6.54 19.60 17.21
N LYS A 32 7.79 19.55 16.72
CA LYS A 32 8.28 18.43 15.89
C LYS A 32 8.18 17.10 16.62
N LEU A 33 8.57 17.07 17.90
CA LEU A 33 8.46 15.87 18.74
C LEU A 33 7.00 15.44 18.95
N TYR A 34 6.12 16.41 19.23
CA TYR A 34 4.68 16.16 19.32
C TYR A 34 4.11 15.59 18.02
N ALA A 35 4.43 16.20 16.87
CA ALA A 35 3.99 15.73 15.56
C ALA A 35 4.51 14.33 15.25
N HIS A 36 5.77 14.03 15.58
CA HIS A 36 6.38 12.71 15.40
C HIS A 36 5.60 11.62 16.17
N TYR A 37 5.36 11.81 17.46
CA TYR A 37 4.64 10.83 18.26
C TYR A 37 3.16 10.73 17.89
N SER A 38 2.52 11.84 17.52
CA SER A 38 1.15 11.85 17.03
C SER A 38 1.00 11.06 15.73
N ALA A 39 1.90 11.25 14.78
CA ALA A 39 1.94 10.48 13.54
C ALA A 39 2.19 8.99 13.83
N LYS A 40 3.12 8.66 14.73
CA LYS A 40 3.40 7.28 15.12
C LYS A 40 2.17 6.59 15.73
N ALA A 41 1.45 7.29 16.61
CA ALA A 41 0.20 6.79 17.19
C ALA A 41 -0.88 6.57 16.11
N ALA A 42 -1.03 7.51 15.16
CA ALA A 42 -1.96 7.36 14.04
C ALA A 42 -1.64 6.11 13.19
N TRP A 43 -0.37 5.85 12.87
CA TRP A 43 0.05 4.66 12.12
C TRP A 43 -0.15 3.36 12.90
N PHE A 44 -0.01 3.35 14.23
CA PHE A 44 -0.36 2.16 15.01
C PHE A 44 -1.86 1.84 14.95
N GLY A 45 -2.71 2.86 14.80
CA GLY A 45 -4.15 2.70 14.60
C GLY A 45 -4.54 1.96 13.30
N THR A 46 -3.64 1.91 12.30
CA THR A 46 -3.86 1.24 11.02
C THR A 46 -4.30 -0.22 11.16
N ARG A 47 -3.74 -0.95 12.14
CA ARG A 47 -4.12 -2.35 12.38
C ARG A 47 -5.57 -2.52 12.83
N ILE A 48 -6.14 -1.52 13.49
CA ILE A 48 -7.56 -1.54 13.88
C ILE A 48 -8.42 -1.40 12.62
N VAL A 49 -8.09 -0.44 11.75
CA VAL A 49 -8.81 -0.20 10.49
C VAL A 49 -8.81 -1.46 9.62
N LEU A 50 -7.66 -2.11 9.43
CA LEU A 50 -7.55 -3.34 8.64
C LEU A 50 -8.53 -4.43 9.12
N ARG A 51 -8.61 -4.64 10.44
CA ARG A 51 -9.55 -5.61 11.03
C ARG A 51 -11.01 -5.23 10.86
N GLN A 52 -11.31 -3.94 10.75
CA GLN A 52 -12.67 -3.44 10.50
C GLN A 52 -13.08 -3.57 9.03
N VAL A 53 -12.12 -3.60 8.09
CA VAL A 53 -12.39 -3.75 6.66
C VAL A 53 -12.75 -5.19 6.33
N SER A 54 -11.86 -6.14 6.64
CA SER A 54 -12.08 -7.56 6.34
C SER A 54 -11.13 -8.46 7.12
N PRO A 55 -11.50 -9.73 7.41
CA PRO A 55 -10.64 -10.67 8.12
C PRO A 55 -9.34 -10.97 7.35
N GLU A 56 -9.35 -10.87 6.01
CA GLU A 56 -8.18 -11.06 5.17
C GLU A 56 -7.22 -9.86 5.10
N SER A 57 -7.65 -8.66 5.51
CA SER A 57 -6.86 -7.42 5.32
C SER A 57 -5.57 -7.40 6.13
N GLU A 58 -5.60 -7.83 7.40
CA GLU A 58 -4.38 -7.85 8.22
C GLU A 58 -3.30 -8.81 7.67
N PRO A 59 -3.64 -10.07 7.30
CA PRO A 59 -2.70 -10.96 6.62
C PRO A 59 -2.14 -10.41 5.29
N ILE A 60 -2.97 -9.75 4.47
CA ILE A 60 -2.52 -9.15 3.20
C ILE A 60 -1.53 -8.01 3.48
N PHE A 61 -1.80 -7.16 4.47
CA PHE A 61 -0.87 -6.11 4.88
C PHE A 61 0.48 -6.70 5.30
N ASP A 62 0.46 -7.73 6.16
CA ASP A 62 1.69 -8.38 6.61
C ASP A 62 2.45 -9.02 5.46
N PHE A 63 1.77 -9.66 4.50
CA PHE A 63 2.41 -10.20 3.31
C PHE A 63 3.15 -9.12 2.51
N ILE A 64 2.51 -8.00 2.23
CA ILE A 64 3.11 -6.89 1.46
C ILE A 64 4.35 -6.34 2.18
N ILE A 65 4.29 -6.15 3.50
CA ILE A 65 5.41 -5.62 4.28
C ILE A 65 6.57 -6.62 4.35
N HIS A 66 6.30 -7.92 4.57
CA HIS A 66 7.35 -8.94 4.55
C HIS A 66 8.01 -9.06 3.17
N LEU A 67 7.22 -8.98 2.10
CA LEU A 67 7.73 -9.00 0.73
C LEU A 67 8.69 -7.84 0.50
N TYR A 68 8.28 -6.62 0.86
CA TYR A 68 9.14 -5.43 0.79
C TYR A 68 10.46 -5.59 1.54
N HIS A 69 10.43 -6.15 2.76
CA HIS A 69 11.64 -6.41 3.54
C HIS A 69 12.52 -7.52 2.94
N SER A 70 11.93 -8.48 2.22
CA SER A 70 12.69 -9.57 1.58
C SER A 70 13.48 -9.11 0.35
N CYS A 71 12.99 -8.11 -0.38
CA CYS A 71 13.64 -7.55 -1.56
C CYS A 71 14.35 -6.23 -1.31
N TYR A 72 14.22 -5.62 -0.12
CA TYR A 72 14.73 -4.27 0.19
C TYR A 72 14.33 -3.21 -0.86
N ALA A 73 13.12 -3.34 -1.43
CA ALA A 73 12.61 -2.53 -2.53
C ALA A 73 13.30 -2.70 -3.90
N ASP A 74 14.21 -3.68 -4.05
CA ASP A 74 14.75 -4.05 -5.36
C ASP A 74 13.82 -5.05 -6.06
N TRP A 75 12.78 -4.50 -6.69
CA TRP A 75 11.74 -5.29 -7.35
C TRP A 75 12.20 -5.92 -8.66
N GLU A 76 13.16 -5.30 -9.36
CA GLU A 76 13.67 -5.81 -10.64
C GLU A 76 14.56 -7.03 -10.41
N GLU A 77 15.49 -6.97 -9.46
CA GLU A 77 16.32 -8.13 -9.09
C GLU A 77 15.46 -9.27 -8.55
N PHE A 78 14.47 -8.95 -7.72
CA PHE A 78 13.53 -9.93 -7.16
C PHE A 78 12.69 -10.62 -8.24
N GLY A 79 12.15 -9.85 -9.20
CA GLY A 79 11.39 -10.39 -10.32
C GLY A 79 12.22 -11.33 -11.20
N ASN A 80 13.47 -10.94 -11.48
CA ASN A 80 14.42 -11.76 -12.24
C ASN A 80 14.75 -13.08 -11.53
N HIS A 81 14.97 -13.05 -10.22
CA HIS A 81 15.28 -14.25 -9.43
C HIS A 81 14.11 -15.24 -9.38
N LEU A 82 12.86 -14.75 -9.34
CA LEU A 82 11.67 -15.59 -9.30
C LEU A 82 11.08 -15.91 -10.68
N HIS A 83 11.72 -15.44 -11.77
CA HIS A 83 11.24 -15.58 -13.15
C HIS A 83 9.82 -15.05 -13.36
N ILE A 84 9.47 -13.96 -12.67
CA ILE A 84 8.17 -13.29 -12.79
C ILE A 84 8.26 -12.28 -13.95
N SER A 85 7.21 -12.19 -14.76
CA SER A 85 7.18 -11.18 -15.83
C SER A 85 7.08 -9.76 -15.26
N HIS A 86 7.60 -8.77 -15.99
CA HIS A 86 7.47 -7.37 -15.59
C HIS A 86 6.00 -6.93 -15.42
N ASP A 87 5.10 -7.46 -16.25
CA ASP A 87 3.67 -7.12 -16.17
C ASP A 87 3.03 -7.67 -14.89
N GLU A 88 3.34 -8.92 -14.50
CA GLU A 88 2.83 -9.52 -13.25
C GLU A 88 3.38 -8.80 -12.01
N LEU A 89 4.68 -8.48 -12.02
CA LEU A 89 5.31 -7.70 -10.95
C LEU A 89 4.65 -6.32 -10.82
N LYS A 90 4.41 -5.66 -11.97
CA LYS A 90 3.73 -4.36 -11.99
C LYS A 90 2.31 -4.46 -11.45
N SER A 91 1.54 -5.49 -11.81
CA SER A 91 0.19 -5.71 -11.29
C SER A 91 0.19 -5.93 -9.77
N LEU A 92 1.15 -6.67 -9.23
CA LEU A 92 1.32 -6.84 -7.78
C LEU A 92 1.61 -5.48 -7.10
N LEU A 93 2.50 -4.68 -7.66
CA LEU A 93 2.86 -3.36 -7.11
C LEU A 93 1.69 -2.37 -7.19
N ASP A 94 0.93 -2.37 -8.29
CA ASP A 94 -0.28 -1.56 -8.42
C ASP A 94 -1.31 -1.98 -7.35
N PHE A 95 -1.54 -3.29 -7.16
CA PHE A 95 -2.42 -3.79 -6.10
C PHE A 95 -1.94 -3.35 -4.71
N ALA A 96 -0.65 -3.51 -4.41
CA ALA A 96 -0.07 -3.13 -3.12
C ALA A 96 -0.20 -1.62 -2.87
N ALA A 97 0.06 -0.78 -3.87
CA ALA A 97 -0.10 0.66 -3.77
C ALA A 97 -1.54 1.06 -3.47
N MET A 98 -2.52 0.44 -4.14
CA MET A 98 -3.94 0.69 -3.92
C MET A 98 -4.41 0.19 -2.55
N PHE A 99 -3.97 -1.00 -2.15
CA PHE A 99 -4.30 -1.59 -0.85
C PHE A 99 -3.76 -0.73 0.31
N LEU A 100 -2.49 -0.33 0.25
CA LEU A 100 -1.86 0.52 1.27
C LEU A 100 -2.43 1.94 1.27
N GLY A 101 -2.78 2.49 0.10
CA GLY A 101 -3.44 3.80 0.00
C GLY A 101 -4.83 3.82 0.63
N ASN A 102 -5.59 2.72 0.50
CA ASN A 102 -6.93 2.59 1.07
C ASN A 102 -6.95 2.00 2.49
N ILE A 103 -5.83 1.47 2.98
CA ILE A 103 -5.73 0.70 4.23
C ILE A 103 -6.72 -0.47 4.21
N GLY A 104 -6.75 -1.21 3.10
CA GLY A 104 -7.65 -2.36 2.94
C GLY A 104 -7.96 -2.70 1.49
N ASN A 105 -8.59 -3.85 1.30
CA ASN A 105 -8.89 -4.43 -0.02
C ASN A 105 -10.23 -3.97 -0.62
N PHE A 106 -10.71 -2.77 -0.27
CA PHE A 106 -11.95 -2.21 -0.80
C PHE A 106 -11.72 -0.81 -1.35
N TYR A 107 -12.36 -0.53 -2.49
CA TYR A 107 -12.41 0.81 -3.05
C TYR A 107 -13.34 1.71 -2.23
N VAL A 108 -12.79 2.80 -1.69
CA VAL A 108 -13.54 3.83 -0.95
C VAL A 108 -14.69 4.42 -1.79
N SER A 109 -14.51 4.52 -3.11
CA SER A 109 -15.50 5.15 -4.01
C SER A 109 -16.69 4.24 -4.39
N LYS A 110 -16.54 2.91 -4.40
CA LYS A 110 -17.57 1.99 -4.93
C LYS A 110 -17.94 0.81 -4.03
N ARG A 111 -17.38 0.67 -2.82
CA ARG A 111 -17.54 -0.54 -1.98
C ARG A 111 -17.34 -1.85 -2.77
N SER A 112 -16.50 -1.82 -3.79
CA SER A 112 -16.08 -3.00 -4.55
C SER A 112 -14.79 -3.54 -3.96
N LYS A 113 -14.66 -4.87 -3.87
CA LYS A 113 -13.41 -5.50 -3.45
C LYS A 113 -12.35 -5.36 -4.54
N SER A 114 -11.14 -5.02 -4.16
CA SER A 114 -9.92 -5.14 -4.96
C SER A 114 -9.43 -6.57 -4.79
N THR A 115 -9.57 -7.41 -5.82
CA THR A 115 -9.05 -8.78 -5.85
C THR A 115 -7.83 -8.83 -6.76
N MET A 116 -6.78 -9.52 -6.32
CA MET A 116 -5.58 -9.79 -7.10
C MET A 116 -5.84 -10.79 -8.21
#